data_AF-A0A1Q3N9Y9-F1
#
_entry.id   AF-A0A1Q3N9Y9-F1
#
_cell.length_a   1.000
_cell.length_b   1.000
_cell.length_c   1.000
_cell.angle_alpha   90.00
_cell.angle_beta   90.00
_cell.angle_gamma   90.00
#
_symmetry.space_group_name_H-M   'P 1'
#
loop_
_entity.id
_entity.type
_entity.pdbx_description
1 polymer ?
#
loop_
_entity_poly.entity_id
_entity_poly.type
_entity_poly.pdbx_seq_one_letter_code
_entity_poly.pdbx_strand_id
1 'polypeptide(L)' 'MQSANPHYILRNHMAQKAIEQAERGDFSEVDRLFKLLNQPYQKQPELETEQDTAPLSSDVPEISVSCSS' A
#
# COMPACT_ATOMS: atom_id res chain seq x y z
N MET A 1 -15.64 6.65 16.42
CA MET A 1 -15.27 7.33 15.14
C MET A 1 -13.98 6.78 14.51
N GLN A 2 -13.22 5.88 15.15
CA GLN A 2 -12.01 5.27 14.57
C GLN A 2 -12.28 4.16 13.54
N SER A 3 -13.53 3.72 13.39
CA SER A 3 -13.93 2.64 12.48
C SER A 3 -14.37 3.10 11.09
N ALA A 4 -14.32 4.40 10.82
CA ALA A 4 -14.72 4.98 9.52
C ALA A 4 -13.52 5.56 8.73
N ASN A 5 -12.47 5.99 9.42
CA ASN A 5 -11.28 6.58 8.79
C ASN A 5 -10.11 5.61 8.93
N PRO A 6 -9.73 4.88 7.85
CA PRO A 6 -8.61 3.96 7.90
C PRO A 6 -7.28 4.73 8.03
N HIS A 7 -6.34 4.16 8.76
CA HIS A 7 -4.94 4.59 8.79
C HIS A 7 -4.20 4.20 7.52
N TYR A 8 -4.56 3.06 6.91
CA TYR A 8 -3.91 2.55 5.71
C TYR A 8 -4.89 2.44 4.54
N ILE A 9 -4.45 2.90 3.37
CA ILE A 9 -5.14 2.73 2.09
C ILE A 9 -4.16 2.17 1.07
N LEU A 10 -4.62 1.30 0.17
CA LEU A 10 -3.79 0.79 -0.92
C LEU A 10 -3.59 1.88 -1.96
N ARG A 11 -2.41 2.51 -1.99
CA ARG A 11 -2.05 3.53 -2.99
C ARG A 11 -1.39 2.88 -4.20
N ASN A 12 -1.43 3.56 -5.35
CA ASN A 12 -0.92 3.02 -6.62
C ASN A 12 0.55 2.61 -6.55
N HIS A 13 1.42 3.41 -5.92
CA HIS A 13 2.83 3.06 -5.77
C HIS A 13 3.06 1.82 -4.87
N MET A 14 2.19 1.59 -3.87
CA MET A 14 2.25 0.41 -3.01
C MET A 14 1.92 -0.84 -3.83
N ALA A 15 0.84 -0.76 -4.63
CA ALA A 15 0.45 -1.83 -5.54
C ALA A 15 1.54 -2.09 -6.59
N GLN A 16 2.10 -1.04 -7.20
CA GLN A 16 3.17 -1.15 -8.18
C GLN A 16 4.41 -1.85 -7.60
N LYS A 17 4.85 -1.46 -6.39
CA LYS A 17 5.97 -2.13 -5.71
C LYS A 17 5.72 -3.62 -5.50
N ALA A 18 4.50 -3.98 -5.08
CA ALA A 18 4.11 -5.38 -4.90
C ALA A 18 4.09 -6.15 -6.23
N ILE A 19 3.61 -5.53 -7.32
CA ILE A 19 3.62 -6.14 -8.67
C ILE A 19 5.06 -6.36 -9.15
N GLU A 20 5.93 -5.35 -9.06
CA GLU A 20 7.31 -5.44 -9.52
C GLU A 20 8.12 -6.53 -8.79
N GLN A 21 7.84 -6.76 -7.51
CA GLN A 21 8.46 -7.85 -6.77
C GLN A 21 7.86 -9.20 -7.14
N ALA A 22 6.54 -9.29 -7.26
CA ALA A 22 5.85 -10.52 -7.65
C ALA A 22 6.28 -10.98 -9.05
N GLU A 23 6.51 -10.07 -9.99
CA GLU A 23 7.05 -10.36 -11.33
C GLU A 23 8.46 -10.95 -11.27
N ARG A 24 9.22 -10.66 -10.22
CA ARG A 24 10.55 -11.24 -9.94
C ARG A 24 10.47 -12.54 -9.12
N GLY A 25 9.26 -13.01 -8.82
CA GLY A 25 9.00 -14.20 -8.02
C GLY A 25 8.99 -13.98 -6.51
N ASP A 26 9.06 -12.73 -6.04
CA ASP A 26 8.98 -12.38 -4.62
C ASP A 26 7.60 -11.83 -4.27
N PHE A 27 6.81 -12.64 -3.56
CA PHE A 27 5.45 -12.28 -3.15
C PHE A 27 5.37 -11.70 -1.72
N SER A 28 6.52 -11.47 -1.07
CA SER A 28 6.56 -11.02 0.32
C SER A 28 5.87 -9.67 0.54
N GLU A 29 6.00 -8.72 -0.38
CA GLU A 29 5.27 -7.44 -0.31
C GLU A 29 3.77 -7.59 -0.53
N VAL A 30 3.33 -8.51 -1.41
CA VAL A 30 1.90 -8.80 -1.60
C VAL A 30 1.30 -9.31 -0.29
N ASP A 31 1.97 -10.28 0.35
CA ASP A 31 1.54 -10.84 1.64
C ASP A 31 1.56 -9.79 2.76
N ARG A 32 2.57 -8.92 2.78
CA ARG A 32 2.68 -7.82 3.76
C ARG A 32 1.51 -6.84 3.60
N LEU A 33 1.27 -6.36 2.38
CA LEU A 33 0.17 -5.43 2.08
C LEU A 33 -1.19 -6.06 2.39
N PHE A 34 -1.38 -7.33 2.06
CA PHE A 34 -2.61 -8.05 2.38
C PHE A 34 -2.89 -8.06 3.90
N LYS A 35 -1.88 -8.39 4.72
CA LYS A 35 -2.00 -8.36 6.19
C LYS A 35 -2.28 -6.96 6.72
N LEU A 36 -1.55 -5.96 6.23
CA LEU A 36 -1.71 -4.56 6.65
C LEU A 36 -3.12 -4.04 6.36
N LEU A 37 -3.63 -4.27 5.15
CA LEU A 37 -4.93 -3.81 4.69
C LEU A 37 -6.11 -4.61 5.26
N ASN A 38 -5.87 -5.79 5.85
CA ASN A 38 -6.89 -6.57 6.54
C ASN A 38 -7.34 -5.90 7.85
N GLN A 39 -6.48 -5.05 8.45
CA GLN A 39 -6.82 -4.27 9.65
C GLN A 39 -6.49 -2.78 9.43
N PRO A 40 -7.15 -2.10 8.47
CA PRO A 40 -6.71 -0.80 7.99
C PRO A 40 -6.95 0.34 9.00
N TYR A 41 -7.76 0.09 10.04
CA TYR A 41 -8.09 1.04 11.11
C TYR A 41 -7.20 0.92 12.35
N GLN A 42 -6.32 -0.07 12.42
CA GLN A 42 -5.44 -0.31 13.57
C GLN A 42 -4.01 -0.07 13.17
N LYS A 43 -3.24 0.66 13.99
CA LYS A 43 -1.80 0.82 13.74
C LYS A 43 -1.06 -0.50 13.92
N GLN A 44 -0.21 -0.83 12.95
CA GLN A 44 0.54 -2.07 12.86
C GLN A 44 2.03 -1.76 12.63
N PRO A 45 2.78 -1.34 13.68
CA PRO A 45 4.19 -0.91 13.57
C PRO A 45 5.15 -2.01 13.07
N GLU A 46 4.76 -3.28 13.17
CA GLU A 46 5.55 -4.42 12.68
C GLU A 46 5.42 -4.63 11.16
N LEU A 47 4.34 -4.12 10.55
CA LEU A 47 4.03 -4.31 9.13
C LEU A 47 4.06 -3.02 8.33
N GLU A 48 3.77 -1.89 8.96
CA GLU A 48 3.77 -0.58 8.32
C GLU A 48 5.19 -0.10 8.00
N THR A 49 5.33 0.55 6.86
CA THR A 49 6.54 1.28 6.48
C THR A 49 6.24 2.77 6.41
N GLU A 50 7.29 3.60 6.39
CA GLU A 50 7.13 5.06 6.26
C GLU A 50 6.31 5.43 5.01
N GLN A 51 6.40 4.66 3.94
CA GLN A 51 5.68 4.88 2.67
C GLN A 51 4.17 4.68 2.81
N ASP A 52 3.74 3.81 3.74
CA ASP A 52 2.33 3.46 3.94
C ASP A 52 1.58 4.53 4.74
N THR A 53 2.30 5.31 5.56
CA THR A 53 1.73 6.32 6.48
C THR A 53 2.05 7.74 6.09
N ALA A 54 3.18 7.99 5.41
CA ALA A 54 3.54 9.32 4.97
C ALA A 54 2.52 9.86 3.96
N PRO A 55 2.19 11.16 3.98
CA PRO A 55 1.52 11.79 2.85
C PRO A 55 2.40 11.68 1.60
N LEU A 56 1.78 11.56 0.42
CA LEU A 56 2.52 11.64 -0.85
C LEU A 56 3.25 12.99 -0.90
N SER A 57 4.56 12.95 -1.15
CA SER A 57 5.35 14.16 -1.41
C SER A 57 4.77 14.88 -2.63
N SER A 58 4.68 16.20 -2.57
CA SER A 58 4.06 17.04 -3.62
C SER A 58 4.69 16.89 -5.01
N ASP A 59 5.88 16.30 -5.10
CA ASP A 59 6.65 16.09 -6.32
C ASP A 59 6.45 14.70 -6.96
N VAL A 60 5.63 13.81 -6.39
CA VAL A 60 5.38 12.49 -6.99
C VAL A 60 4.34 12.63 -8.11
N PRO A 61 4.68 12.36 -9.39
CA PRO A 61 3.70 12.38 -10.47
C PRO A 61 2.60 11.35 -10.21
N GLU A 62 1.34 11.71 -10.50
CA GLU A 62 0.22 10.78 -10.38
C GLU A 62 0.44 9.58 -11.29
N ILE A 63 0.71 8.42 -10.69
CA ILE A 63 0.84 7.16 -11.42
C ILE A 63 -0.57 6.69 -11.76
N SER A 64 -0.93 6.73 -13.05
CA SER A 64 -2.18 6.16 -13.54
C SER A 64 -2.02 4.65 -13.74
N VAL A 65 -2.75 3.86 -12.95
CA VAL A 65 -2.84 2.42 -13.19
C VAL A 65 -3.93 2.22 -14.23
N SER A 66 -3.53 2.01 -15.48
CA SER A 66 -4.44 1.75 -16.60
C SER A 66 -5.08 0.38 -16.42
N CYS A 67 -6.32 0.34 -15.91
CA CYS A 67 -7.16 -0.85 -16.02
C CYS A 67 -7.66 -0.96 -17.47
N SER A 68 -6.87 -1.60 -18.33
CA SER A 68 -7.32 -2.01 -19.66
C SER A 68 -8.47 -3.01 -19.50
N SER A 69 -9.68 -2.58 -19.82
CA SER A 69 -10.93 -3.37 -19.83
C SER A 69 -10.95 -4.43 -20.92
#